data_AF-A0A953JRS7-F1
#
_entry.id   AF-A0A953JRS7-F1
#
_cell.length_a   1.000
_cell.length_b   1.000
_cell.length_c   1.000
_cell.angle_alpha   90.00
_cell.angle_beta   90.00
_cell.angle_gamma   90.00
#
_symmetry.space_group_name_H-M   'P 1'
#
loop_
_entity.id
_entity.type
_entity.pdbx_description
1 polymer ?
#
loop_
_entity_poly.entity_id
_entity_poly.type
_entity_poly.pdbx_seq_one_letter_code
_entity_poly.pdbx_strand_id
1 'polypeptide(L)' 'MDQPSLFDQPPILLTIPEAARLLSIGRTLTYELIASGDLDVVHIGRAARVPLDAVHDFVANRRAGDTVAPAR' A
#
# COMPACT_ATOMS: atom_id res chain seq x y z
N MET A 1 25.08 -19.77 -2.61
CA MET A 1 23.89 -19.65 -1.75
C MET A 1 23.73 -18.18 -1.49
N ASP A 2 23.08 -17.48 -2.40
CA ASP A 2 22.81 -16.05 -2.27
C ASP A 2 21.87 -15.84 -1.09
N GLN A 3 22.46 -15.37 0.02
CA GLN A 3 21.70 -14.94 1.17
C GLN A 3 20.99 -13.65 0.76
N PRO A 4 19.64 -13.60 0.80
CA PRO A 4 18.92 -12.38 0.46
C PRO A 4 19.42 -11.27 1.38
N SER A 5 19.96 -10.22 0.77
CA SER A 5 20.42 -9.06 1.51
C SER A 5 19.21 -8.42 2.17
N LEU A 6 19.33 -7.97 3.43
CA LEU A 6 18.24 -7.32 4.16
C LEU A 6 17.65 -6.11 3.39
N PHE A 7 18.40 -5.59 2.42
CA PHE A 7 18.07 -4.46 1.55
C PHE A 7 17.26 -4.84 0.29
N ASP A 8 17.03 -6.13 0.01
CA ASP A 8 16.08 -6.57 -1.03
C ASP A 8 14.62 -6.45 -0.56
N GLN A 9 14.41 -6.21 0.73
CA GLN A 9 13.09 -6.06 1.30
C GLN A 9 12.61 -4.60 1.12
N PRO A 10 11.35 -4.37 0.73
CA PRO A 10 10.80 -3.02 0.70
C PRO A 10 10.86 -2.39 2.10
N PRO A 11 11.06 -1.07 2.20
CA PRO A 11 11.13 -0.41 3.50
C PRO A 11 9.78 -0.48 4.21
N ILE A 12 9.81 -0.53 5.54
CA ILE A 12 8.62 -0.57 6.40
C ILE A 12 7.72 0.64 6.15
N LEU A 13 8.33 1.79 5.84
CA LEU A 13 7.64 3.04 5.55
C LEU A 13 7.97 3.48 4.12
N LEU A 14 6.93 3.54 3.31
CA LEU A 14 6.98 3.95 1.91
C LEU A 14 6.66 5.45 1.80
N THR A 15 7.25 6.10 0.82
CA THR A 15 6.72 7.37 0.31
C THR A 15 5.44 7.13 -0.48
N ILE A 16 4.59 8.14 -0.62
CA ILE A 16 3.36 8.05 -1.42
C ILE A 16 3.64 7.55 -2.86
N PRO A 17 4.68 8.04 -3.57
CA PRO A 17 5.04 7.49 -4.88
C PRO A 17 5.49 6.03 -4.88
N GLU A 18 6.11 5.54 -3.81
CA GLU A 18 6.50 4.13 -3.69
C GLU A 18 5.28 3.24 -3.45
N ALA A 19 4.35 3.66 -2.58
CA ALA A 19 3.08 2.97 -2.39
C ALA A 19 2.27 2.89 -3.69
N ALA A 20 2.22 3.98 -4.46
CA ALA A 20 1.58 4.02 -5.78
C ALA A 20 2.20 2.99 -6.74
N ARG A 21 3.54 2.86 -6.75
CA ARG A 21 4.25 1.86 -7.56
C ARG A 21 3.95 0.44 -7.11
N LEU A 22 3.97 0.16 -5.81
CA LEU A 22 3.66 -1.17 -5.29
C LEU A 22 2.22 -1.60 -5.60
N LEU A 23 1.27 -0.66 -5.51
CA LEU A 23 -0.12 -0.89 -5.88
C LEU A 23 -0.37 -0.86 -7.40
N SER A 24 0.63 -0.49 -8.21
CA SER A 24 0.51 -0.31 -9.66
C SER A 24 -0.60 0.66 -10.07
N ILE A 25 -0.76 1.77 -9.33
CA ILE A 25 -1.77 2.82 -9.57
C ILE A 25 -1.14 4.20 -9.76
N GLY A 26 -1.92 5.12 -10.33
CA GLY A 26 -1.53 6.52 -10.47
C GLY A 26 -1.43 7.25 -9.12
N ARG A 27 -0.56 8.27 -9.06
CA ARG A 27 -0.39 9.12 -7.86
C ARG A 27 -1.70 9.79 -7.43
N THR A 28 -2.49 10.27 -8.39
CA THR A 28 -3.79 10.90 -8.13
C THR A 28 -4.71 9.97 -7.35
N LEU A 29 -4.89 8.74 -7.84
CA LEU A 29 -5.70 7.73 -7.15
C LEU A 29 -5.13 7.39 -5.77
N THR A 30 -3.80 7.34 -5.63
CA THR A 30 -3.17 7.08 -4.32
C THR A 30 -3.51 8.19 -3.32
N TYR A 31 -3.47 9.46 -3.74
CA TYR A 31 -3.88 10.58 -2.88
C TYR A 31 -5.37 10.55 -2.55
N GLU A 32 -6.22 10.16 -3.51
CA GLU A 32 -7.65 9.97 -3.26
C GLU A 32 -7.91 8.90 -2.20
N LEU A 33 -7.23 7.75 -2.29
CA LEU A 33 -7.33 6.67 -1.29
C LEU A 33 -6.83 7.10 0.09
N ILE A 34 -5.78 7.92 0.15
CA ILE A 34 -5.31 8.48 1.43
C ILE A 34 -6.35 9.49 1.98
N ALA A 35 -6.92 10.31 1.12
CA ALA A 35 -7.91 11.31 1.52
C ALA A 35 -9.25 10.67 1.94
N SER A 36 -9.65 9.55 1.33
CA SER A 36 -10.82 8.77 1.74
C SER A 36 -10.60 7.96 3.01
N GLY A 37 -9.34 7.74 3.40
CA GLY A 37 -8.96 6.87 4.51
C GLY A 37 -8.94 5.38 4.14
N ASP A 38 -9.05 5.04 2.85
CA ASP A 38 -8.91 3.65 2.37
C ASP A 38 -7.46 3.17 2.40
N LEU A 39 -6.50 4.09 2.33
CA LEU A 39 -5.08 3.81 2.46
C LEU A 39 -4.48 4.58 3.64
N ASP A 40 -4.06 3.84 4.66
CA ASP A 40 -3.49 4.42 5.88
C ASP A 40 -2.16 5.16 5.61
N VAL A 41 -2.01 6.29 6.28
CA VAL A 41 -0.81 7.14 6.20
C VAL A 41 -0.38 7.60 7.59
N VAL A 42 0.92 7.55 7.85
CA VAL A 42 1.54 8.05 9.07
C VAL A 42 2.34 9.31 8.77
N HIS A 43 2.24 10.30 9.65
CA HIS A 43 2.97 11.57 9.54
C HIS A 43 4.17 11.59 10.48
N ILE A 44 5.36 11.77 9.92
CA ILE A 44 6.61 11.94 10.67
C ILE A 44 7.10 13.36 10.42
N GLY A 45 6.74 14.28 11.32
CA GLY A 45 6.94 15.71 11.13
C GLY A 45 6.19 16.21 9.88
N ARG A 46 6.93 16.75 8.90
CA ARG A 46 6.37 17.20 7.61
C ARG A 46 6.23 16.09 6.56
N ALA A 47 6.71 14.88 6.84
CA ALA A 47 6.75 13.80 5.88
C ALA A 47 5.57 12.85 6.07
N ALA A 48 4.75 12.68 5.02
CA ALA A 48 3.77 11.61 4.95
C ALA A 48 4.46 10.31 4.49
N ARG A 49 4.11 9.20 5.14
CA ARG A 49 4.60 7.85 4.84
C ARG A 49 3.45 6.86 4.88
N VAL A 50 3.46 5.92 3.95
CA VAL A 50 2.50 4.80 3.90
C VAL A 50 3.19 3.59 4.50
N PRO A 51 2.67 2.99 5.59
CA PRO A 51 3.20 1.72 6.08
C PRO A 51 3.09 0.62 5.02
N LEU A 52 4.07 -0.27 4.95
CA LEU A 52 4.00 -1.42 4.04
C LEU A 52 2.78 -2.30 4.35
N ASP A 53 2.48 -2.51 5.63
CA ASP A 53 1.29 -3.27 6.05
C ASP A 53 -0.01 -2.62 5.59
N ALA A 54 -0.12 -1.28 5.55
CA ALA A 54 -1.29 -0.59 5.02
C ALA A 54 -1.55 -0.92 3.54
N VAL A 55 -0.49 -1.11 2.75
CA VAL A 55 -0.58 -1.55 1.35
C VAL A 55 -1.11 -2.99 1.27
N HIS A 56 -0.62 -3.88 2.14
CA HIS A 56 -1.10 -5.26 2.21
C HIS A 56 -2.57 -5.32 2.66
N ASP A 57 -2.93 -4.57 3.69
CA ASP A 57 -4.29 -4.50 4.25
C ASP A 57 -5.27 -3.94 3.22
N PHE A 58 -4.89 -2.91 2.46
CA PHE A 58 -5.70 -2.41 1.35
C PHE A 58 -6.04 -3.50 0.34
N VAL A 59 -5.04 -4.30 -0.08
CA VAL A 59 -5.26 -5.40 -1.03
C VAL A 59 -6.12 -6.50 -0.41
N ALA A 60 -5.89 -6.83 0.87
CA ALA A 60 -6.66 -7.84 1.58
C ALA A 60 -8.14 -7.43 1.69
N ASN A 61 -8.41 -6.18 2.08
CA ASN A 61 -9.75 -5.61 2.18
C ASN A 61 -10.45 -5.61 0.81
N ARG A 62 -9.73 -5.26 -0.26
CA ARG A 62 -10.29 -5.26 -1.62
C ARG A 62 -10.65 -6.66 -2.11
N ARG A 63 -9.83 -7.67 -1.80
CA ARG A 63 -10.10 -9.08 -2.11
C ARG A 63 -11.28 -9.63 -1.30
N ALA A 64 -11.39 -9.25 -0.03
CA ALA A 64 -12.50 -9.65 0.83
C ALA A 64 -13.83 -9.04 0.35
N GLY A 65 -13.82 -7.78 -0.08
CA GLY A 65 -14.97 -7.10 -0.68
C GLY A 65 -15.42 -7.66 -2.04
N ASP A 66 -14.50 -8.30 -2.78
CA ASP A 66 -14.79 -8.98 -4.05
C ASP A 66 -15.25 -10.45 -3.86
N THR A 67 -15.27 -10.99 -2.63
CA THR A 67 -15.75 -12.38 -2.37
C THR A 67 -17.29 -12.48 -2.36
N VAL A 68 -17.96 -11.70 -3.20
CA VAL A 68 -19.28 -12.12 -3.69
C VAL A 68 -19.02 -13.27 -4.66
N ALA A 69 -19.45 -14.47 -4.24
CA ALA A 69 -19.34 -15.76 -4.92
C ALA A 69 -19.46 -15.69 -6.46
N PRO A 70 -18.81 -16.61 -7.21
CA PRO A 70 -19.04 -16.71 -8.65
C PRO A 70 -20.54 -16.85 -8.91
N ALA A 71 -21.10 -15.87 -9.62
CA ALA A 71 -22.46 -15.96 -10.14
C ALA A 71 -22.54 -17.22 -11.01
N ARG A 72 -23.50 -18.07 -10.64
CA ARG A 72 -23.87 -19.30 -11.33
C ARG A 72 -24.54 -19.00 -12.66
#